data_AF-A0A0R3UFN7-F1
#
_entry.id   AF-A0A0R3UFN7-F1
#
_cell.length_a   1.000
_cell.length_b   1.000
_cell.length_c   1.000
_cell.angle_alpha   90.00
_cell.angle_beta   90.00
_cell.angle_gamma   90.00
#
_symmetry.space_group_name_H-M   'P 1'
#
loop_
_entity.id
_entity.type
_entity.pdbx_description
1 polymer ?
#
loop_
_entity_poly.entity_id
_entity_poly.type
_entity_poly.pdbx_seq_one_letter_code
_entity_poly.pdbx_strand_id
1 'polypeptide(L)'
;MPPYRVPKDVESRLESVARRCLLKFKNLSEPYKFPDRGSKVKFLKACMQEFNHAIPSNVLHELDDVDSVRKYFSVNVEPEDKLVAMLDDHFAANSLPSNLVIQVDSIRCDPEDKSFFSTTPFPGRSTIVSGLSSSKKYPSRKVSKDRRLWIDAEDIA
;
A
#
# COMPACT_ATOMS: atom_id res chain seq x y z
N MET A 1 3.72 -2.12 0.37
CA MET A 1 4.19 -1.70 1.72
C MET A 1 3.33 -0.55 2.21
N PRO A 2 3.14 -0.35 3.52
CA PRO A 2 2.44 0.84 4.00
C PRO A 2 3.22 2.10 3.61
N PRO A 3 2.54 3.21 3.28
CA PRO A 3 3.18 4.46 2.92
C PRO A 3 4.02 4.96 4.10
N TYR A 4 5.22 5.49 3.80
CA TYR A 4 6.15 6.00 4.81
C TYR A 4 6.47 7.47 4.53
N ARG A 5 6.16 8.31 5.52
CA ARG A 5 6.52 9.73 5.51
C ARG A 5 7.69 9.93 6.46
N VAL A 6 8.80 10.43 5.92
CA VAL A 6 10.05 10.66 6.64
C VAL A 6 9.81 11.70 7.75
N PRO A 7 10.03 11.35 9.03
CA PRO A 7 9.99 12.31 10.12
C PRO A 7 11.11 13.36 9.98
N LYS A 8 10.89 14.61 10.40
CA LYS A 8 11.94 15.63 10.41
C LYS A 8 13.11 15.28 11.35
N ASP A 9 12.84 14.44 12.35
CA ASP A 9 13.78 14.03 13.41
C ASP A 9 14.45 12.67 13.15
N VAL A 10 14.59 12.23 11.89
CA VAL A 10 15.16 10.90 11.58
C VAL A 10 16.56 10.76 12.17
N GLU A 11 17.41 11.77 12.00
CA GLU A 11 18.81 11.70 12.42
C GLU A 11 18.94 11.57 13.93
N SER A 12 18.24 12.41 14.71
CA SER A 12 18.31 12.40 16.17
C SER A 12 17.74 11.11 16.77
N ARG A 13 16.66 10.57 16.19
CA ARG A 13 16.10 9.27 16.60
C ARG A 13 17.05 8.13 16.27
N LEU A 14 17.65 8.15 15.08
CA LEU A 14 18.58 7.12 14.65
C LEU A 14 19.87 7.13 15.48
N GLU A 15 20.39 8.31 15.87
CA GLU A 15 21.48 8.43 16.85
C GLU A 15 21.12 7.82 18.20
N SER A 16 19.92 8.12 18.70
CA SER A 16 19.44 7.61 19.98
C SER A 16 19.35 6.09 19.98
N VAL A 17 18.85 5.50 18.89
CA VAL A 17 18.78 4.05 18.70
C VAL A 17 20.17 3.44 18.55
N ALA A 18 21.07 4.10 17.80
CA ALA A 18 22.45 3.65 17.59
C ALA A 18 23.21 3.61 18.92
N ARG A 19 23.12 4.65 19.76
CA ARG A 19 23.74 4.66 21.11
C ARG A 19 23.20 3.56 22.03
N ARG A 20 21.91 3.23 21.92
CA ARG A 20 21.26 2.18 22.73
C ARG A 20 21.72 0.77 22.32
N CYS A 21 21.97 0.55 21.03
CA CYS A 21 22.19 -0.78 20.47
C CYS A 21 23.66 -1.10 20.14
N LEU A 22 24.49 -0.08 19.87
CA LEU A 22 25.87 -0.22 19.41
C LEU A 22 26.84 0.36 20.45
N LEU A 23 27.61 -0.51 21.11
CA LEU A 23 28.54 -0.13 22.18
C LEU A 23 29.72 0.74 21.72
N LYS A 24 30.08 0.70 20.43
CA LYS A 24 31.24 1.42 19.85
C LYS A 24 30.83 2.62 18.99
N PHE A 25 29.54 2.95 18.94
CA PHE A 25 29.06 4.03 18.09
C PHE A 25 29.37 5.38 18.76
N LYS A 26 30.20 6.21 18.10
CA LYS A 26 30.53 7.55 18.56
C LYS A 26 29.60 8.60 17.94
N ASN A 27 29.60 8.71 16.61
CA ASN A 27 28.82 9.71 15.87
C ASN A 27 28.35 9.17 14.51
N LEU A 28 27.30 9.78 13.95
CA LEU A 28 26.82 9.52 12.57
C LEU A 28 27.80 9.98 11.47
N SER A 29 28.79 10.79 11.82
CA SER A 29 29.75 11.36 10.87
C SER A 29 30.81 10.34 10.39
N GLU A 30 30.99 9.23 11.09
CA GLU A 30 31.95 8.20 10.71
C GLU A 30 31.22 6.99 10.12
N PRO A 31 31.69 6.42 8.99
CA PRO A 31 31.11 5.22 8.41
C PRO A 31 31.29 4.05 9.38
N TYR A 32 30.19 3.63 10.01
CA TYR A 32 30.17 2.51 10.95
C TYR A 32 29.61 1.26 10.28
N LYS A 33 30.50 0.31 9.99
CA LYS A 33 30.16 -1.06 9.56
C LYS A 33 29.74 -1.90 10.75
N PHE A 34 28.67 -2.68 10.58
CA PHE A 34 28.24 -3.61 11.63
C PHE A 34 29.28 -4.73 11.80
N PRO A 35 29.85 -4.90 13.02
CA PRO A 35 30.89 -5.91 13.24
C PRO A 35 30.32 -7.34 13.32
N ASP A 36 29.06 -7.48 13.74
CA ASP A 36 28.39 -8.78 13.90
C ASP A 36 26.95 -8.74 13.39
N ARG A 37 26.47 -9.86 12.84
CA ARG A 37 25.10 -10.02 12.33
C ARG A 37 24.06 -9.84 13.44
N GLY A 38 24.34 -10.31 14.67
CA GLY A 38 23.45 -10.13 15.82
C GLY A 38 23.27 -8.65 16.17
N SER A 39 24.35 -7.88 16.14
CA SER A 39 24.29 -6.43 16.34
C SER A 39 23.50 -5.71 15.24
N LYS A 40 23.68 -6.10 13.97
CA LYS A 40 22.91 -5.59 12.82
C LYS A 40 21.41 -5.84 13.00
N VAL A 41 21.02 -7.09 13.30
CA VAL A 41 19.60 -7.46 13.48
C VAL A 41 18.97 -6.73 14.66
N LYS A 42 19.67 -6.60 15.79
CA LYS A 42 19.17 -5.88 16.96
C LYS A 42 18.91 -4.40 16.65
N PHE A 43 19.85 -3.75 15.96
CA PHE A 43 19.72 -2.36 15.54
C PHE A 43 18.57 -2.17 14.54
N LEU A 44 18.50 -2.97 13.48
CA LEU A 44 17.44 -2.87 12.46
C LEU A 44 16.05 -3.10 13.05
N LYS A 45 15.89 -4.06 13.98
CA LYS A 45 14.62 -4.27 14.68
C LYS A 45 14.20 -3.06 15.51
N ALA A 46 15.15 -2.44 16.22
CA ALA A 46 14.86 -1.23 16.98
C ALA A 46 14.45 -0.06 16.07
N CYS A 47 15.13 0.11 14.92
CA CYS A 47 14.74 1.11 13.92
C CYS A 47 13.33 0.86 13.36
N MET A 48 13.00 -0.39 13.01
CA MET A 48 11.66 -0.74 12.51
C MET A 48 10.55 -0.41 13.52
N GLN A 49 10.82 -0.59 14.82
CA GLN A 49 9.88 -0.25 15.89
C GLN A 49 9.73 1.27 16.08
N GLU A 50 10.83 2.01 16.06
CA GLU A 50 10.82 3.46 16.30
C GLU A 50 10.19 4.24 15.13
N PHE A 51 10.39 3.77 13.89
CA PHE A 51 9.83 4.38 12.68
C PHE A 51 8.50 3.75 12.22
N ASN A 52 8.03 2.68 12.88
CA ASN A 52 6.87 1.87 12.47
C ASN A 52 6.91 1.47 10.98
N HIS A 53 8.11 1.28 10.44
CA HIS A 53 8.32 0.97 9.03
C HIS A 53 9.18 -0.28 8.90
N ALA A 54 8.60 -1.32 8.30
CA ALA A 54 9.26 -2.60 8.13
C ALA A 54 10.25 -2.56 6.97
N ILE A 55 11.41 -3.18 7.15
CA ILE A 55 12.43 -3.32 6.10
C ILE A 55 12.18 -4.63 5.35
N PRO A 56 12.10 -4.62 4.01
CA PRO A 56 11.84 -5.83 3.23
C PRO A 56 13.11 -6.66 3.06
N SER A 57 12.94 -7.98 2.91
CA SER A 57 14.07 -8.93 2.84
C SER A 57 15.03 -8.65 1.67
N ASN A 58 14.53 -8.09 0.58
CA ASN A 58 15.35 -7.73 -0.59
C ASN A 58 16.34 -6.60 -0.28
N VAL A 59 16.07 -5.69 0.67
CA VAL A 59 16.97 -4.56 0.98
C VAL A 59 17.96 -4.88 2.11
N LEU A 60 17.74 -5.94 2.89
CA LEU A 60 18.57 -6.28 4.05
C LEU A 60 20.07 -6.46 3.74
N HIS A 61 20.39 -6.92 2.52
CA HIS A 61 21.76 -7.14 2.08
C HIS A 61 22.48 -5.84 1.71
N GLU A 62 21.76 -4.75 1.42
CA GLU A 62 22.32 -3.43 1.10
C GLU A 62 22.65 -2.61 2.37
N LEU A 63 22.05 -3.00 3.50
CA LEU A 63 22.15 -2.30 4.79
C LEU A 63 23.34 -2.77 5.64
N ASP A 64 24.56 -2.61 5.14
CA ASP A 64 25.79 -3.02 5.85
C ASP A 64 26.40 -1.94 6.75
N ASP A 65 25.98 -0.70 6.54
CA ASP A 65 26.45 0.48 7.24
C ASP A 65 25.29 1.24 7.90
N VAL A 66 25.58 1.94 9.00
CA VAL A 66 24.59 2.84 9.63
C VAL A 66 24.17 3.96 8.68
N ASP A 67 25.07 4.42 7.80
CA ASP A 67 24.75 5.43 6.78
C ASP A 67 23.78 4.90 5.72
N SER A 68 23.90 3.63 5.32
CA SER A 68 22.93 2.99 4.42
C SER A 68 21.54 2.91 5.06
N VAL A 69 21.48 2.62 6.36
CA VAL A 69 20.21 2.61 7.11
C VAL A 69 19.63 4.02 7.23
N ARG A 70 20.46 5.03 7.49
CA ARG A 70 20.03 6.44 7.49
C ARG A 70 19.42 6.81 6.14
N LYS A 71 20.13 6.54 5.04
CA LYS A 71 19.65 6.80 3.67
C LYS A 71 18.30 6.12 3.41
N TYR A 72 18.14 4.86 3.82
CA TYR A 72 16.88 4.14 3.67
C TYR A 72 15.71 4.85 4.38
N PHE A 73 15.88 5.23 5.65
CA PHE A 73 14.83 5.93 6.40
C PHE A 73 14.70 7.43 6.07
N SER A 74 15.60 7.99 5.27
CA SER A 74 15.47 9.36 4.75
C SER A 74 14.70 9.43 3.42
N VAL A 75 14.30 8.28 2.86
CA VAL A 75 13.53 8.22 1.61
C VAL A 75 12.04 8.00 1.92
N ASN A 76 11.18 8.82 1.32
CA ASN A 76 9.73 8.65 1.40
C ASN A 76 9.29 7.44 0.56
N VAL A 77 8.30 6.70 1.05
CA VAL A 77 7.65 5.62 0.31
C VAL A 77 6.23 6.06 -0.02
N GLU A 78 5.97 6.30 -1.30
CA GLU A 78 4.64 6.62 -1.80
C GLU A 78 3.70 5.41 -1.69
N PRO A 79 2.39 5.64 -1.50
CA PRO A 79 1.41 4.57 -1.57
C PRO A 79 1.41 3.94 -2.97
N GLU A 80 1.20 2.62 -3.03
CA GLU A 80 1.14 1.88 -4.31
C GLU A 80 -0.02 2.36 -5.20
N ASP A 81 -1.11 2.83 -4.59
CA ASP A 81 -2.27 3.34 -5.31
C ASP A 81 -2.14 4.84 -5.57
N LYS A 82 -1.87 5.18 -6.84
CA LYS A 82 -1.74 6.56 -7.30
C LYS A 82 -3.03 7.36 -7.18
N LEU A 83 -4.20 6.72 -7.29
CA LEU A 83 -5.48 7.43 -7.15
C LEU A 83 -5.67 7.92 -5.71
N VAL A 84 -5.25 7.11 -4.75
CA VAL A 84 -5.24 7.49 -3.33
C VAL A 84 -4.19 8.57 -3.07
N ALA A 85 -3.00 8.47 -3.66
CA ALA A 85 -1.97 9.51 -3.57
C ALA A 85 -2.48 10.86 -4.07
N MET A 86 -3.10 10.88 -5.26
CA MET A 86 -3.67 12.10 -5.83
C MET A 86 -4.80 12.69 -4.99
N LEU A 87 -5.59 11.84 -4.33
CA LEU A 87 -6.64 12.28 -3.42
C LEU A 87 -6.05 12.95 -2.17
N ASP A 88 -5.01 12.36 -1.58
CA ASP A 88 -4.31 12.93 -0.42
C ASP A 88 -3.64 14.27 -0.77
N ASP A 89 -2.98 14.33 -1.93
CA ASP A 89 -2.35 15.55 -2.44
C ASP A 89 -3.39 16.64 -2.74
N HIS A 90 -4.54 16.25 -3.28
CA HIS A 90 -5.67 17.15 -3.49
C HIS A 90 -6.16 17.77 -2.17
N PHE A 91 -6.39 16.95 -1.14
CA PHE A 91 -6.82 17.48 0.16
C PHE A 91 -5.77 18.39 0.80
N ALA A 92 -4.48 18.14 0.55
CA ALA A 92 -3.40 18.96 1.08
C ALA A 92 -3.19 20.28 0.33
N ALA A 93 -3.30 20.27 -1.00
CA ALA A 93 -2.88 21.38 -1.87
C ALA A 93 -4.03 22.04 -2.66
N ASN A 94 -5.26 21.50 -2.56
CA ASN A 94 -6.43 21.92 -3.35
C ASN A 94 -6.12 22.07 -4.84
N SER A 95 -5.33 21.13 -5.37
CA SER A 95 -4.65 21.25 -6.66
C SER A 95 -5.49 20.79 -7.86
N LEU A 96 -6.67 20.20 -7.63
CA LEU A 96 -7.51 19.78 -8.75
C LEU A 96 -8.30 20.97 -9.30
N PRO A 97 -8.45 21.02 -10.63
CA PRO A 97 -9.35 21.97 -11.23
C PRO A 97 -10.80 21.62 -10.87
N SER A 98 -11.67 22.63 -10.80
CA SER A 98 -13.06 22.50 -10.33
C SER A 98 -13.93 21.57 -11.17
N ASN A 99 -13.50 21.23 -12.39
CA ASN A 99 -14.19 20.32 -13.31
C ASN A 99 -13.69 18.87 -13.24
N LEU A 100 -12.77 18.54 -12.34
CA LEU A 100 -12.23 17.20 -12.18
C LEU A 100 -12.58 16.62 -10.81
N VAL A 101 -13.16 15.42 -10.80
CA VAL A 101 -13.48 14.68 -9.58
C VAL A 101 -12.78 13.33 -9.65
N ILE A 102 -11.99 12.99 -8.63
CA ILE A 102 -11.34 11.69 -8.52
C ILE A 102 -12.30 10.71 -7.85
N GLN A 103 -12.49 9.56 -8.50
CA GLN A 103 -13.29 8.48 -7.96
C GLN A 103 -12.38 7.29 -7.63
N VAL A 104 -12.08 7.13 -6.34
CA VAL A 104 -11.23 6.03 -5.86
C VAL A 104 -12.00 4.71 -5.83
N ASP A 105 -13.27 4.78 -5.44
CA ASP A 105 -14.11 3.60 -5.36
C ASP A 105 -14.53 3.11 -6.75
N SER A 106 -14.23 1.84 -7.03
CA SER A 106 -14.70 1.21 -8.26
C SER A 106 -16.23 1.17 -8.29
N ILE A 107 -16.83 1.72 -9.35
CA ILE A 107 -18.25 1.55 -9.64
C ILE A 107 -18.41 0.26 -10.44
N ARG A 108 -19.23 -0.65 -9.94
CA ARG A 108 -19.61 -1.87 -10.66
C ARG A 108 -20.86 -1.57 -11.48
N CYS A 109 -20.88 -2.05 -12.72
CA CYS A 109 -22.06 -1.91 -13.57
C CYS A 109 -23.27 -2.62 -12.94
N ASP A 110 -24.37 -1.87 -12.82
CA ASP A 110 -25.68 -2.39 -12.49
C ASP A 110 -26.48 -2.56 -13.80
N PRO A 111 -26.93 -3.78 -14.16
CA PRO A 111 -27.72 -4.03 -15.36
C PRO A 111 -29.12 -3.39 -15.33
N GLU A 112 -29.64 -3.05 -14.16
CA GLU A 112 -30.92 -2.35 -14.00
C GLU A 112 -30.75 -0.83 -14.06
N ASP A 113 -29.55 -0.33 -13.72
CA ASP A 113 -29.22 1.09 -13.81
C ASP A 113 -28.90 1.48 -15.25
N LYS A 114 -29.83 2.20 -15.88
CA LYS A 114 -29.69 2.72 -17.25
C LYS A 114 -29.15 4.15 -17.30
N SER A 115 -28.68 4.70 -16.18
CA SER A 115 -28.16 6.07 -16.10
C SER A 115 -26.91 6.26 -16.96
N PHE A 116 -25.97 5.31 -16.89
CA PHE A 116 -24.70 5.40 -17.62
C PHE A 116 -24.73 4.76 -19.00
N PHE A 117 -25.36 3.59 -19.11
CA PHE A 117 -25.44 2.83 -20.37
C PHE A 117 -26.87 2.38 -20.61
N SER A 118 -27.36 2.58 -21.84
CA SER A 118 -28.70 2.13 -22.25
C SER A 118 -28.81 0.60 -22.34
N THR A 119 -27.68 -0.09 -22.47
CA THR A 119 -27.59 -1.53 -22.64
C THR A 119 -26.50 -2.08 -21.74
N THR A 120 -26.77 -3.23 -21.09
CA THR A 120 -25.78 -3.88 -20.23
C THR A 120 -24.52 -4.26 -21.02
N PRO A 121 -23.31 -3.90 -20.54
CA PRO A 121 -22.06 -4.32 -21.14
C PRO A 121 -21.75 -5.81 -20.91
N PHE A 122 -22.54 -6.51 -20.08
CA PHE A 122 -22.38 -7.93 -19.77
C PHE A 122 -23.57 -8.76 -20.27
N PRO A 123 -23.80 -8.87 -21.60
CA PRO A 123 -24.92 -9.63 -22.13
C PRO A 123 -24.76 -11.12 -21.81
N GLY A 124 -25.79 -11.69 -21.20
CA GLY A 124 -25.87 -13.13 -20.92
C GLY A 124 -24.85 -13.71 -19.95
N ARG A 125 -24.12 -12.85 -19.22
CA ARG A 125 -23.10 -13.23 -18.24
C ARG A 125 -23.43 -12.70 -16.85
N SER A 126 -23.42 -13.60 -15.86
CA SER A 126 -23.55 -13.23 -14.45
C SER A 126 -22.26 -12.58 -13.94
N THR A 127 -22.39 -11.47 -13.20
CA THR A 127 -21.25 -10.78 -12.57
C THR A 127 -21.19 -11.16 -11.09
N ILE A 128 -20.58 -12.30 -10.79
CA ILE A 128 -20.45 -12.81 -9.42
C ILE A 128 -19.19 -12.23 -8.77
N VAL A 129 -19.30 -11.82 -7.50
CA VAL A 129 -18.18 -11.34 -6.69
C VAL A 129 -17.69 -12.50 -5.83
N SER A 130 -16.44 -12.93 -6.04
CA SER A 130 -15.85 -14.07 -5.34
C SER A 130 -15.13 -13.68 -4.04
N GLY A 131 -14.58 -12.47 -3.95
CA GLY A 131 -13.84 -12.02 -2.77
C GLY A 131 -14.75 -11.75 -1.58
N LEU A 132 -14.40 -12.25 -0.38
CA LEU A 132 -15.21 -12.10 0.84
C LEU A 132 -15.36 -10.64 1.30
N SER A 133 -14.30 -9.83 1.17
CA SER A 133 -14.35 -8.40 1.46
C SER A 133 -15.17 -7.65 0.42
N SER A 134 -14.96 -7.99 -0.86
CA SER A 134 -15.66 -7.38 -1.98
C SER A 134 -17.14 -7.73 -2.03
N SER A 135 -17.54 -8.94 -1.62
CA SER A 135 -18.94 -9.39 -1.65
C SER A 135 -19.81 -8.67 -0.62
N LYS A 136 -19.21 -8.17 0.46
CA LYS A 136 -19.89 -7.28 1.43
C LYS A 136 -20.18 -5.90 0.84
N LYS A 137 -19.24 -5.36 0.06
CA LYS A 137 -19.35 -4.02 -0.52
C LYS A 137 -20.19 -4.01 -1.81
N TYR A 138 -20.10 -5.08 -2.60
CA TYR A 138 -20.70 -5.16 -3.92
C TYR A 138 -21.58 -6.41 -4.06
N PRO A 139 -22.88 -6.26 -4.36
CA PRO A 139 -23.76 -7.40 -4.55
C PRO A 139 -23.40 -8.16 -5.83
N SER A 140 -23.46 -9.49 -5.76
CA SER A 140 -23.37 -10.34 -6.95
C SER A 140 -24.68 -10.25 -7.73
N ARG A 141 -24.58 -10.15 -9.06
CA ARG A 141 -25.76 -10.09 -9.93
C ARG A 141 -25.75 -11.28 -10.89
N LYS A 142 -26.79 -12.10 -10.79
CA LYS A 142 -27.02 -13.23 -11.70
C LYS A 142 -27.89 -12.76 -12.87
N VAL A 143 -27.59 -13.25 -14.07
CA VAL A 143 -28.45 -13.01 -15.24
C VAL A 143 -29.68 -13.91 -15.18
N SER A 144 -30.80 -13.41 -15.70
CA SER A 144 -32.05 -14.17 -15.86
C SER A 144 -31.82 -15.43 -16.69
N LYS A 145 -32.45 -16.55 -16.32
CA LYS A 145 -32.27 -17.85 -16.99
C LYS A 145 -32.40 -17.76 -18.51
N ASP A 146 -33.40 -17.04 -19.00
CA ASP A 146 -33.70 -16.89 -20.44
C ASP A 146 -32.60 -16.20 -21.26
N ARG A 147 -31.71 -15.48 -20.59
CA ARG A 147 -30.64 -14.69 -21.24
C ARG A 147 -29.25 -15.27 -20.99
N ARG A 148 -29.11 -16.31 -20.16
CA ARG A 148 -27.79 -16.89 -19.85
C ARG A 148 -27.19 -17.58 -21.06
N LEU A 149 -25.91 -17.35 -21.30
CA LEU A 149 -25.15 -18.06 -22.33
C LEU A 149 -24.72 -19.47 -21.89
N TRP A 150 -24.74 -19.76 -20.59
CA TRP A 150 -24.31 -21.01 -19.99
C TRP A 150 -25.40 -21.55 -19.07
N ILE A 151 -25.65 -22.85 -19.14
CA ILE A 151 -26.59 -23.55 -18.26
C ILE A 151 -25.82 -23.96 -17.00
N ASP A 152 -26.20 -23.40 -15.85
CA ASP A 152 -25.63 -23.82 -14.58
C ASP A 152 -26.29 -25.13 -14.12
N ALA A 153 -25.63 -25.91 -13.25
CA ALA A 153 -26.23 -27.13 -12.69
C ALA A 153 -27.56 -26.88 -11.96
N GLU A 154 -27.72 -25.67 -11.39
CA GLU A 154 -28.96 -25.18 -10.77
C GLU A 154 -30.11 -24.97 -11.76
N ASP A 155 -29.82 -24.84 -13.07
CA ASP A 155 -30.81 -24.60 -14.11
C ASP A 155 -31.39 -25.89 -14.70
N ILE A 156 -30.79 -27.05 -14.37
CA ILE A 156 -31.21 -28.39 -14.83
C ILE A 156 -32.15 -29.06 -13.80
N ALA A 157 -32.20 -28.54 -12.57
CA ALA A 157 -33.00 -29.05 -11.46
C ALA A 157 -34.43 -28.46 -11.42
#